data_AF-B8M921-F1
#
_entry.id   AF-B8M921-F1
#
_cell.length_a   1.000
_cell.length_b   1.000
_cell.length_c   1.000
_cell.angle_alpha   90.00
_cell.angle_beta   90.00
_cell.angle_gamma   90.00
#
_symmetry.space_group_name_H-M   'P 1'
#
loop_
_entity.id
_entity.type
_entity.pdbx_description
1 polymer ?
#
loop_
_entity_poly.entity_id
_entity_poly.type
_entity_poly.pdbx_seq_one_letter_code
_entity_poly.pdbx_strand_id
1 'polypeptide(L)'
;MARKGPGTDGPLQTALLESMSAATTRASEGQKIFSPIAVFLDKYRSQTTGLAPHLLRALTALSDDLALVAQQHFNAYISATKTGFALCPSSLEALLALEAQKETISAFFVNCQIERSSRWVSYRVTNVPRKIGQILDG
;
A
#
# COMPACT_ATOMS: atom_id res chain seq x y z
N MET A 1 3.52 22.04 44.88
CA MET A 1 3.20 22.06 43.44
C MET A 1 4.12 21.04 42.76
N ALA A 2 3.54 19.98 42.18
CA ALA A 2 4.26 18.80 41.72
C ALA A 2 5.08 19.10 40.45
N ARG A 3 6.38 18.76 40.49
CA ARG A 3 7.25 18.68 39.31
C ARG A 3 6.72 17.59 38.37
N LYS A 4 6.28 17.98 37.18
CA LYS A 4 6.00 17.07 36.07
C LYS A 4 7.36 16.52 35.58
N GLY A 5 7.63 15.25 35.84
CA GLY A 5 8.86 14.57 35.40
C GLY A 5 8.94 14.46 33.87
N PRO A 6 10.15 14.33 33.29
CA PRO A 6 10.32 14.13 31.85
C PRO A 6 9.73 12.77 31.47
N GLY A 7 8.72 12.77 30.60
CA GLY A 7 8.00 11.58 30.17
C GLY A 7 8.94 10.54 29.58
N THR A 8 9.01 9.39 30.22
CA THR A 8 9.77 8.21 29.85
C THR A 8 9.01 7.38 28.81
N ASP A 9 8.66 7.98 27.67
CA ASP A 9 8.24 7.19 26.52
C ASP A 9 9.51 6.83 25.75
N GLY A 10 9.84 5.53 25.71
CA GLY A 10 11.02 5.05 24.98
C GLY A 10 10.92 5.39 23.48
N PRO A 11 12.04 5.40 22.73
CA PRO A 11 12.06 5.79 21.31
C PRO A 11 11.04 5.02 20.46
N LEU A 12 10.76 3.76 20.80
CA LEU A 12 9.72 2.95 20.16
C LEU A 12 8.30 3.47 20.42
N GLN A 13 8.00 3.89 21.65
CA GLN A 13 6.68 4.37 22.04
C GLN A 13 6.37 5.72 21.38
N THR A 14 7.37 6.61 21.30
CA THR A 14 7.27 7.85 20.52
C THR A 14 7.01 7.59 19.05
N ALA A 15 7.76 6.66 18.43
CA ALA A 15 7.55 6.30 17.02
C ALA A 15 6.16 5.71 16.75
N LEU A 16 5.62 4.91 17.69
CA LEU A 16 4.25 4.38 17.60
C LEU A 16 3.20 5.50 17.66
N LEU A 17 3.36 6.47 18.57
CA LEU A 17 2.47 7.62 18.70
C LEU A 17 2.50 8.51 17.45
N GLU A 18 3.68 8.79 16.92
CA GLU A 18 3.85 9.56 15.67
C GLU A 18 3.22 8.84 14.48
N SER A 19 3.43 7.53 14.36
CA SER A 19 2.82 6.71 13.31
C SER A 19 1.30 6.70 13.41
N MET A 20 0.75 6.55 14.61
CA MET A 20 -0.70 6.63 14.86
C MET A 20 -1.26 8.00 14.48
N SER A 21 -0.58 9.09 14.86
CA SER A 21 -0.96 10.46 14.51
C SER A 21 -1.00 10.66 12.99
N ALA A 22 0.07 10.24 12.30
CA ALA A 22 0.15 10.31 10.85
C ALA A 22 -0.93 9.47 10.15
N ALA A 23 -1.24 8.28 10.68
CA ALA A 23 -2.32 7.43 10.16
C ALA A 23 -3.70 8.08 10.35
N THR A 24 -3.94 8.72 11.49
CA THR A 24 -5.19 9.43 11.77
C THR A 24 -5.36 10.63 10.83
N THR A 25 -4.29 11.41 10.62
CA THR A 25 -4.28 12.51 9.65
C THR A 25 -4.63 12.02 8.25
N ARG A 26 -3.95 10.97 7.77
CA ARG A 26 -4.24 10.36 6.46
C ARG A 26 -5.66 9.83 6.36
N ALA A 27 -6.19 9.19 7.40
CA ALA A 27 -7.58 8.74 7.42
C ALA A 27 -8.55 9.92 7.28
N SER A 28 -8.29 11.03 7.98
CA SER A 28 -9.13 12.23 7.92
C SER A 28 -9.07 12.92 6.55
N GLU A 29 -7.89 12.98 5.93
CA GLU A 29 -7.71 13.56 4.59
C GLU A 29 -8.32 12.66 3.52
N GLY A 30 -8.11 11.35 3.64
CA GLY A 30 -8.72 10.36 2.76
C GLY A 30 -10.23 10.45 2.81
N GLN A 31 -10.82 10.58 4.01
CA GLN A 31 -12.26 10.78 4.13
C GLN A 31 -12.72 12.04 3.37
N LYS A 32 -12.01 13.16 3.47
CA LYS A 32 -12.37 14.40 2.74
C LYS A 32 -12.33 14.22 1.22
N ILE A 33 -11.36 13.47 0.71
CA ILE A 33 -11.18 13.23 -0.73
C ILE A 33 -12.26 12.26 -1.25
N PHE A 34 -12.53 11.18 -0.54
CA PHE A 34 -13.37 10.08 -1.03
C PHE A 34 -14.84 10.19 -0.61
N SER A 35 -15.16 10.97 0.42
CA SER A 35 -16.56 11.16 0.88
C SER A 35 -17.49 11.71 -0.21
N PRO A 36 -17.11 12.68 -1.06
CA PRO A 36 -17.97 13.13 -2.16
C PRO A 36 -18.33 12.02 -3.15
N ILE A 37 -17.42 11.06 -3.39
CA ILE A 37 -17.66 9.92 -4.27
C ILE A 37 -18.70 8.99 -3.63
N ALA A 38 -18.56 8.70 -2.33
CA ALA A 38 -19.53 7.90 -1.60
C ALA A 38 -20.93 8.55 -1.61
N VAL A 39 -21.01 9.84 -1.28
CA VAL A 39 -22.26 10.61 -1.30
C VAL A 39 -22.90 10.63 -2.69
N PHE A 40 -22.08 10.79 -3.74
CA PHE A 40 -22.54 10.71 -5.12
C PHE A 40 -23.17 9.33 -5.40
N LEU A 41 -22.44 8.24 -5.14
CA LEU A 41 -22.92 6.88 -5.40
C LEU A 41 -24.20 6.55 -4.65
N ASP A 42 -24.30 6.93 -3.37
CA ASP A 42 -25.50 6.72 -2.54
C ASP A 42 -26.73 7.47 -3.09
N LYS A 43 -26.52 8.70 -3.57
CA LYS A 43 -27.56 9.48 -4.22
C LYS A 43 -28.07 8.80 -5.49
N TYR A 44 -27.19 8.35 -6.39
CA TYR A 44 -27.65 7.74 -7.64
C TYR A 44 -28.29 6.37 -7.42
N ARG A 45 -27.79 5.58 -6.47
CA ARG A 45 -28.43 4.32 -6.09
C ARG A 45 -29.86 4.53 -5.55
N SER A 46 -30.10 5.62 -4.82
CA SER A 46 -31.43 5.96 -4.28
C SER A 46 -32.37 6.65 -5.29
N GLN A 47 -31.85 7.26 -6.36
CA GLN A 47 -32.62 8.03 -7.36
C GLN A 47 -32.83 7.30 -8.69
N THR A 48 -33.09 5.98 -8.65
CA THR A 48 -33.23 5.14 -9.85
C THR A 48 -34.66 4.98 -10.36
N THR A 49 -35.62 5.71 -9.81
CA THR A 49 -37.04 5.60 -10.19
C THR A 49 -37.30 6.06 -11.63
N GLY A 50 -37.99 5.24 -12.43
CA GLY A 50 -38.41 5.59 -13.79
C GLY A 50 -37.41 5.25 -14.91
N LEU A 51 -36.27 4.64 -14.58
CA LEU A 51 -35.31 4.14 -15.58
C LEU A 51 -35.79 2.83 -16.21
N ALA A 52 -35.57 2.68 -17.52
CA ALA A 52 -35.77 1.40 -18.19
C ALA A 52 -34.86 0.32 -17.58
N PRO A 53 -35.30 -0.96 -17.51
CA PRO A 53 -34.55 -2.01 -16.79
C PRO A 53 -33.10 -2.22 -17.24
N HIS A 54 -32.81 -2.03 -18.53
CA HIS A 54 -31.45 -2.16 -19.06
C HIS A 54 -30.53 -1.01 -18.64
N LEU A 55 -31.07 0.22 -18.54
CA LEU A 55 -30.34 1.39 -18.06
C LEU A 55 -30.07 1.27 -16.57
N LEU A 56 -31.05 0.81 -15.79
CA LEU A 56 -30.87 0.53 -14.38
C LEU A 56 -29.73 -0.47 -14.16
N ARG A 57 -29.74 -1.58 -14.91
CA ARG A 57 -28.69 -2.60 -14.82
C ARG A 57 -27.30 -2.04 -15.16
N ALA A 58 -27.19 -1.25 -16.23
CA ALA A 58 -25.93 -0.64 -16.62
C ALA A 58 -25.41 0.37 -15.58
N LEU A 59 -26.31 1.20 -15.02
CA LEU A 59 -25.97 2.17 -13.99
C LEU A 59 -25.53 1.49 -12.69
N THR A 60 -26.20 0.41 -12.28
CA THR A 60 -25.82 -0.38 -11.11
C THR A 60 -24.42 -0.97 -11.30
N ALA A 61 -24.14 -1.62 -12.44
CA ALA A 61 -22.83 -2.19 -12.72
C ALA A 61 -21.71 -1.13 -12.69
N LEU A 62 -21.94 0.01 -13.33
CA LEU A 62 -21.01 1.14 -13.30
C LEU A 62 -20.78 1.68 -11.88
N SER A 63 -21.84 1.78 -11.09
CA SER A 63 -21.75 2.27 -9.71
C SER A 63 -20.97 1.31 -8.82
N ASP A 64 -21.12 0.00 -9.04
CA ASP A 64 -20.39 -1.04 -8.31
C ASP A 64 -18.90 -1.03 -8.68
N ASP A 65 -18.57 -0.93 -9.97
CA ASP A 65 -17.19 -0.79 -10.45
C ASP A 65 -16.52 0.47 -9.88
N LEU A 66 -17.23 1.61 -9.92
CA LEU A 66 -16.73 2.86 -9.37
C LEU A 66 -16.54 2.79 -7.85
N ALA A 67 -17.46 2.15 -7.12
CA ALA A 67 -17.33 1.91 -5.69
C ALA A 67 -16.09 1.08 -5.37
N LEU A 68 -15.84 0.00 -6.14
CA LEU A 68 -14.68 -0.85 -5.98
C LEU A 68 -13.38 -0.08 -6.19
N VAL A 69 -13.29 0.69 -7.28
CA VAL A 69 -12.11 1.51 -7.60
C VAL A 69 -11.88 2.56 -6.51
N ALA A 70 -12.93 3.29 -6.09
CA ALA A 70 -12.83 4.28 -5.02
C ALA A 70 -12.35 3.66 -3.70
N GLN A 71 -12.85 2.48 -3.35
CA GLN A 71 -12.42 1.76 -2.15
C GLN A 71 -10.96 1.33 -2.22
N GLN A 72 -10.50 0.81 -3.36
CA GLN A 72 -9.09 0.43 -3.57
C GLN A 72 -8.16 1.63 -3.43
N HIS A 73 -8.52 2.76 -4.05
CA HIS A 73 -7.74 3.99 -3.95
C HIS A 73 -7.77 4.60 -2.55
N PHE A 74 -8.90 4.55 -1.85
CA PHE A 74 -8.99 4.96 -0.45
C PHE A 74 -8.06 4.10 0.43
N ASN A 75 -8.11 2.77 0.27
CA ASN A 75 -7.25 1.84 0.99
C ASN A 75 -5.76 2.08 0.71
N ALA A 76 -5.41 2.35 -0.56
CA ALA A 76 -4.04 2.71 -0.94
C ALA A 76 -3.60 4.04 -0.31
N TYR A 77 -4.48 5.04 -0.30
CA TYR A 77 -4.23 6.36 0.28
C TYR A 77 -4.01 6.28 1.79
N ILE A 78 -4.90 5.61 2.53
CA ILE A 78 -4.77 5.48 3.99
C ILE A 78 -3.60 4.59 4.37
N SER A 79 -3.23 3.62 3.53
CA SER A 79 -2.09 2.75 3.84
C SER A 79 -0.76 3.49 3.68
N ALA A 80 -0.62 4.43 2.72
CA ALA A 80 0.50 5.35 2.39
C ALA A 80 1.94 4.78 2.36
N THR A 81 2.14 3.60 2.90
CA THR A 81 3.38 2.88 3.08
C THR A 81 2.98 1.42 3.22
N LYS A 82 3.12 0.63 2.14
CA LYS A 82 3.56 -0.75 2.32
C LYS A 82 4.97 -0.69 2.89
N THR A 83 5.12 -0.33 4.16
CA THR A 83 6.34 -0.62 4.91
C THR A 83 6.26 -2.11 5.22
N GLY A 84 6.47 -2.93 4.20
CA GLY A 84 7.08 -4.22 4.45
C GLY A 84 8.40 -3.90 5.16
N PHE A 85 8.57 -4.42 6.37
CA PHE A 85 9.88 -4.34 7.02
C PHE A 85 10.82 -5.23 6.21
N ALA A 86 11.75 -4.61 5.49
CA ALA A 86 12.80 -5.34 4.81
C ALA A 86 13.80 -5.81 5.86
N LEU A 87 13.83 -7.12 6.11
CA LEU A 87 14.88 -7.74 6.88
C LEU A 87 16.04 -8.02 5.93
N CYS A 88 17.19 -7.37 6.17
CA CYS A 88 18.41 -7.53 5.38
C CYS A 88 19.45 -8.30 6.21
N PRO A 89 19.46 -9.65 6.18
CA PRO A 89 20.50 -10.42 6.87
C PRO A 89 21.87 -10.08 6.28
N SER A 90 22.84 -9.80 7.15
CA SER A 90 24.21 -9.44 6.77
C SER A 90 25.10 -10.65 6.47
N SER A 91 24.61 -11.88 6.69
CA SER A 91 25.34 -13.12 6.45
C SER A 91 24.38 -14.27 6.09
N LEU A 92 24.95 -15.35 5.52
CA LEU A 92 24.20 -16.57 5.22
C LEU A 92 23.62 -17.23 6.48
N GLU A 93 24.41 -17.28 7.56
CA GLU A 93 23.96 -17.81 8.86
C GLU A 93 22.76 -17.02 9.41
N ALA A 94 22.81 -15.68 9.33
CA ALA A 94 21.69 -14.83 9.76
C ALA A 94 20.43 -15.05 8.91
N LEU A 95 20.60 -15.29 7.60
CA LEU A 95 19.49 -15.65 6.72
C LEU A 95 18.88 -16.98 7.12
N LEU A 96 19.68 -18.03 7.33
CA LEU A 96 19.21 -19.35 7.73
C LEU A 96 18.47 -19.31 9.08
N ALA A 97 19.03 -18.60 10.06
CA ALA A 97 18.38 -18.40 11.36
C ALA A 97 17.03 -17.68 11.23
N LEU A 98 16.96 -16.65 10.38
CA LEU A 98 15.71 -15.92 10.12
C LEU A 98 14.68 -16.80 9.41
N GLU A 99 15.11 -17.62 8.44
CA GLU A 99 14.24 -18.56 7.73
C GLU A 99 13.66 -19.62 8.68
N ALA A 100 14.45 -20.11 9.63
CA ALA A 100 13.98 -21.06 10.65
C ALA A 100 12.90 -20.45 11.58
N GLN A 101 12.93 -19.12 11.79
CA GLN A 101 11.97 -18.42 12.64
C GLN A 101 10.74 -17.89 11.89
N LYS A 102 10.62 -18.15 10.59
CA LYS A 102 9.56 -17.60 9.75
C LYS A 102 8.16 -17.90 10.28
N GLU A 103 7.89 -19.15 10.69
CA GLU A 103 6.58 -19.55 11.20
C GLU A 103 6.27 -18.91 12.55
N THR A 104 7.27 -18.80 13.44
CA THR A 104 7.14 -18.08 14.72
C THR A 104 6.76 -16.61 14.50
N ILE A 105 7.43 -15.95 13.56
CA ILE A 105 7.16 -14.55 13.20
C ILE A 105 5.74 -14.41 12.62
N SER A 106 5.36 -15.30 11.70
CA SER A 106 4.03 -15.33 11.09
C SER A 106 2.92 -15.51 12.13
N ALA A 107 3.10 -16.45 13.07
CA ALA A 107 2.16 -16.72 14.14
C ALA A 107 2.02 -15.56 15.13
N PHE A 108 3.13 -14.89 15.44
CA PHE A 108 3.14 -13.74 16.36
C PHE A 108 2.40 -12.52 15.77
N PHE A 109 2.64 -12.21 14.49
CA PHE A 109 2.06 -11.05 13.81
C PHE A 109 0.80 -11.40 13.00
N VAL A 110 -0.14 -12.15 13.59
CA VAL A 110 -1.43 -12.61 13.03
C VAL A 110 -1.83 -11.86 11.73
N ASN A 111 -1.89 -12.60 10.62
CA ASN A 111 -2.18 -12.10 9.26
C ASN A 111 -1.01 -11.37 8.54
N CYS A 112 0.25 -11.67 8.91
CA CYS A 112 1.44 -11.18 8.20
C CYS A 112 1.79 -12.09 7.00
N GLN A 113 1.96 -11.49 5.81
CA GLN A 113 2.52 -12.17 4.64
C GLN A 113 4.02 -11.88 4.56
N ILE A 114 4.85 -12.92 4.73
CA ILE A 114 6.31 -12.81 4.61
C ILE A 114 6.71 -13.18 3.17
N GLU A 115 7.01 -12.16 2.37
CA GLU A 115 7.50 -12.30 1.00
C GLU A 115 9.04 -12.38 0.97
N ARG A 116 9.59 -13.26 0.14
CA ARG A 116 11.03 -13.29 -0.14
C ARG A 116 11.30 -12.43 -1.38
N SER A 117 12.30 -11.55 -1.29
CA SER A 117 12.79 -10.84 -2.47
C SER A 117 13.20 -11.85 -3.54
N SER A 118 12.67 -11.66 -4.75
CA SER A 118 12.98 -12.54 -5.88
C SER A 118 14.46 -12.41 -6.25
N ARG A 119 15.06 -13.51 -6.73
CA ARG A 119 16.42 -13.45 -7.27
C ARG A 119 16.42 -12.48 -8.45
N TRP A 120 17.19 -11.40 -8.35
CA TRP A 120 17.41 -10.48 -9.47
C TRP A 120 18.11 -11.24 -10.58
N VAL A 121 17.39 -11.48 -11.68
CA VAL A 121 17.98 -11.99 -12.91
C VAL A 121 18.47 -10.77 -13.71
N SER A 122 19.78 -10.54 -13.72
CA SER A 122 20.38 -9.54 -14.59
C SER A 122 20.57 -10.13 -15.99
N TYR A 123 19.90 -9.56 -16.98
CA TYR A 123 20.14 -9.89 -18.38
C TYR A 123 21.22 -8.95 -18.92
N ARG A 124 22.31 -9.52 -19.45
CA ARG A 124 23.24 -8.75 -20.28
C ARG A 124 22.55 -8.48 -21.61
N VAL A 125 22.23 -7.22 -21.90
CA VAL A 125 21.82 -6.80 -23.25
C VAL A 125 23.06 -6.85 -24.13
N THR A 126 23.28 -7.96 -24.80
CA THR A 126 24.21 -8.07 -25.93
C THR A 126 23.47 -7.58 -27.17
N ASN A 127 24.09 -6.70 -27.97
CA ASN A 127 23.51 -5.96 -29.12
C ASN A 127 23.00 -4.54 -28.85
N VAL A 128 23.48 -3.87 -27.80
CA VAL A 128 23.37 -2.40 -27.75
C VAL A 128 24.54 -1.80 -28.55
N PRO A 129 24.30 -1.08 -29.66
CA PRO A 129 25.37 -0.38 -30.38
C PRO A 129 26.00 0.66 -29.45
N ARG A 130 27.22 0.41 -28.99
CA ARG A 130 27.94 1.31 -28.06
C ARG A 130 28.64 2.47 -28.77
N LYS A 131 28.52 2.54 -30.09
CA LYS A 131 29.08 3.60 -30.94
C LYS A 131 28.04 3.98 -31.98
N ILE A 132 27.59 5.24 -31.94
CA ILE A 132 26.88 5.85 -33.06
C ILE A 132 27.95 6.42 -34.00
N GLY A 133 27.89 6.04 -35.29
CA GLY A 133 28.56 6.76 -36.37
C GLY A 133 29.94 6.29 -36.82
N GLN A 134 30.10 5.02 -37.22
CA GLN A 134 31.13 4.65 -38.21
C GLN A 134 30.52 3.70 -39.23
N ILE A 135 29.97 4.27 -40.30
CA ILE A 135 29.80 3.56 -41.57
C ILE A 135 31.20 3.55 -42.19
N LEU A 136 31.77 2.35 -42.39
CA LEU A 136 32.98 2.18 -43.17
C LEU A 136 32.57 2.36 -44.64
N ASP A 137 32.98 3.47 -45.25
CA ASP A 137 32.91 3.65 -46.71
C ASP A 137 33.86 2.64 -47.38
N GLY A 138 33.34 1.95 -48.40
CA GLY A 138 34.09 1.00 -49.24
C GLY A 138 34.99 1.67 -50.27
#